data_AF-A0A5K1JU02-F1
#
_entry.id   AF-A0A5K1JU02-F1
#
_cell.length_a   1.000
_cell.length_b   1.000
_cell.length_c   1.000
_cell.angle_alpha   90.00
_cell.angle_beta   90.00
_cell.angle_gamma   90.00
#
_symmetry.space_group_name_H-M   'P 1'
#
loop_
_entity.id
_entity.type
_entity.pdbx_description
1 polymer ?
#
loop_
_entity_poly.entity_id
_entity_poly.type
_entity_poly.pdbx_seq_one_letter_code
_entity_poly.pdbx_strand_id
1 'polypeptide(L)'
;MGGNSVTENHFFSLSCLLYPHVRATPDYNENPYYGRDHPQNLYLKKTSPLVSKIRFPPGFDIDKTPLVTFRRIDLLMEQAQLDHLYHALHPDSKYVSANESLFSDEATWNLAPAEYVKLFTTSLPERNYATMIVSTGGHWTTTLFAGLKDTDMFKDGIQNVLDFFSEAMEAWARQVQALLDEAAHEEGKRWRMQLGSLTAPRRAARQVVVRAYLPGHEDCHDYRVPIEEYRKGRWGWYNWNQIGDYNDEFKAVLESRKYPDIHFLPIDRPALLRPDAHATGDCLHIMSGAGVLEGWTHYIWDYV
;
A
#
# COMPACT_ATOMS: atom_id res chain seq x y z
N MET A 1 2.84 4.09 4.64
CA MET A 1 2.62 2.77 4.03
C MET A 1 1.13 2.49 4.06
N GLY A 2 0.55 2.05 2.94
CA GLY A 2 -0.86 1.75 2.80
C GLY A 2 -1.09 0.45 2.03
N GLY A 3 -1.96 -0.42 2.51
CA GLY A 3 -2.31 -1.66 1.82
C GLY A 3 -2.94 -2.64 2.78
N ASN A 4 -2.87 -3.93 2.44
CA ASN A 4 -3.41 -5.00 3.28
C ASN A 4 -2.37 -5.58 4.25
N SER A 5 -2.64 -6.77 4.77
CA SER A 5 -1.80 -7.46 5.75
C SER A 5 -0.39 -7.80 5.25
N VAL A 6 -0.15 -7.91 3.94
CA VAL A 6 1.22 -8.07 3.39
C VAL A 6 2.01 -6.77 3.51
N THR A 7 1.35 -5.62 3.36
CA THR A 7 1.97 -4.30 3.61
C THR A 7 2.16 -4.06 5.10
N GLU A 8 1.23 -4.53 5.95
CA GLU A 8 1.39 -4.53 7.41
C GLU A 8 2.60 -5.37 7.85
N ASN A 9 2.78 -6.56 7.24
CA ASN A 9 3.94 -7.42 7.49
C ASN A 9 5.26 -6.74 7.11
N HIS A 10 5.27 -5.94 6.02
CA HIS A 10 6.42 -5.10 5.66
C HIS A 10 6.66 -3.98 6.69
N PHE A 11 5.61 -3.30 7.16
CA PHE A 11 5.73 -2.31 8.25
C PHE A 11 6.30 -2.93 9.53
N PHE A 12 5.86 -4.13 9.88
CA PHE A 12 6.37 -4.87 11.03
C PHE A 12 7.87 -5.19 10.88
N SER A 13 8.31 -5.72 9.72
CA SER A 13 9.74 -5.96 9.43
C SER A 13 10.56 -4.67 9.52
N LEU A 14 10.04 -3.55 9.01
CA LEU A 14 10.70 -2.24 9.13
C LEU A 14 10.87 -1.81 10.59
N SER A 15 9.88 -2.11 11.45
CA SER A 15 10.00 -1.84 12.89
C SER A 15 11.14 -2.63 13.54
N CYS A 16 11.37 -3.87 13.10
CA CYS A 16 12.48 -4.70 13.54
C CYS A 16 13.83 -4.17 13.04
N LEU A 17 13.92 -3.77 11.77
CA LEU A 17 15.13 -3.19 11.19
C LEU A 17 15.56 -1.90 11.91
N LEU A 18 14.60 -1.09 12.35
CA LEU A 18 14.85 0.17 13.04
C LEU A 18 15.00 0.01 14.56
N TYR A 19 14.84 -1.19 15.11
CA TYR A 19 15.09 -1.48 16.52
C TYR A 19 16.60 -1.33 16.84
N PRO A 20 16.99 -0.78 18.02
CA PRO A 20 16.16 -0.34 19.15
C PRO A 20 15.71 1.13 19.05
N HIS A 21 15.97 1.80 17.93
CA HIS A 21 15.90 3.26 17.81
C HIS A 21 14.48 3.82 17.73
N VAL A 22 13.49 3.00 17.39
CA VAL A 22 12.08 3.41 17.28
C VAL A 22 11.21 2.77 18.36
N ARG A 23 10.08 3.41 18.65
CA ARG A 23 8.95 2.85 19.39
C ARG A 23 7.74 2.74 18.46
N ALA A 24 7.05 1.61 18.51
CA ALA A 24 5.82 1.40 17.77
C ALA A 24 4.62 1.87 18.60
N THR A 25 3.57 2.34 17.94
CA THR A 25 2.24 2.55 18.53
C THR A 25 1.16 2.03 17.57
N PRO A 26 0.02 1.56 18.05
CA PRO A 26 -0.31 1.38 19.46
C PRO A 26 0.56 0.30 20.13
N ASP A 27 0.66 0.34 21.46
CA ASP A 27 1.25 -0.76 22.20
C ASP A 27 0.19 -1.84 22.41
N TYR A 28 0.28 -2.90 21.59
CA TYR A 28 -0.65 -4.02 21.64
C TYR A 28 -0.49 -4.89 22.91
N ASN A 29 0.62 -4.76 23.66
CA ASN A 29 0.75 -5.41 24.96
C ASN A 29 -0.07 -4.68 26.03
N GLU A 30 -0.09 -3.35 25.98
CA GLU A 30 -0.85 -2.52 26.92
C GLU A 30 -2.34 -2.47 26.56
N ASN A 31 -2.67 -2.50 25.27
CA ASN A 31 -4.05 -2.47 24.81
C ASN A 31 -4.24 -3.37 23.58
N PRO A 32 -4.62 -4.65 23.79
CA PRO A 32 -4.74 -5.62 22.71
C PRO A 32 -5.98 -5.40 21.82
N TYR A 33 -6.85 -4.43 22.13
CA TYR A 33 -8.14 -4.23 21.47
C TYR A 33 -8.12 -3.26 20.29
N TYR A 34 -6.96 -2.71 19.93
CA TYR A 34 -6.87 -1.86 18.74
C TYR A 34 -7.19 -2.67 17.48
N GLY A 35 -8.20 -2.22 16.75
CA GLY A 35 -8.62 -2.81 15.48
C GLY A 35 -7.63 -2.56 14.35
N ARG A 36 -7.78 -3.32 13.26
CA ARG A 36 -6.95 -3.23 12.04
C ARG A 36 -7.11 -1.90 11.29
N ASP A 37 -8.13 -1.14 11.64
CA ASP A 37 -8.46 0.20 11.12
C ASP A 37 -7.68 1.32 11.84
N HIS A 38 -7.00 1.03 12.96
CA HIS A 38 -6.19 2.02 13.68
C HIS A 38 -4.83 2.27 13.02
N PRO A 39 -4.30 3.50 13.09
CA PRO A 39 -3.00 3.81 12.49
C PRO A 39 -1.89 3.21 13.34
N GLN A 40 -0.95 2.54 12.68
CA GLN A 40 0.27 2.07 13.34
C GLN A 40 1.40 3.02 13.00
N ASN A 41 2.19 3.43 13.99
CA ASN A 41 3.22 4.44 13.81
C ASN A 41 4.55 3.98 14.40
N LEU A 42 5.65 4.38 13.78
CA LEU A 42 6.99 4.30 14.34
C LEU A 42 7.48 5.71 14.68
N TYR A 43 7.78 5.95 15.95
CA TYR A 43 8.36 7.20 16.43
C TYR A 43 9.83 6.99 16.79
N LEU A 44 10.67 8.01 16.58
CA LEU A 44 12.03 7.99 17.08
C LEU A 44 12.03 7.97 18.61
N LYS A 45 12.82 7.11 19.25
CA LYS A 45 13.03 7.20 20.69
C LYS A 45 13.95 8.37 21.03
N LYS A 46 13.55 9.20 21.99
CA LYS A 46 14.39 10.29 22.52
C LYS A 46 15.76 9.84 23.03
N THR A 47 15.83 8.62 23.56
CA THR A 47 17.06 8.01 24.07
C THR A 47 17.94 7.40 22.98
N SER A 48 17.47 7.38 21.72
CA SER A 48 18.25 6.86 20.61
C SER A 48 19.50 7.72 20.38
N PRO A 49 20.69 7.13 20.21
CA PRO A 49 21.90 7.88 19.87
C PRO A 49 21.83 8.53 18.48
N LEU A 50 20.80 8.23 17.68
CA LEU A 50 20.56 8.88 16.39
C LEU A 50 20.02 10.31 16.56
N VAL A 51 19.39 10.64 17.69
CA VAL A 51 18.83 11.98 17.95
C VAL A 51 19.90 13.06 17.84
N SER A 52 21.11 12.81 18.33
CA SER A 52 22.23 13.77 18.24
C SER A 52 22.92 13.78 16.87
N LYS A 53 22.61 12.82 16.00
CA LYS A 53 23.21 12.67 14.66
C LYS A 53 22.33 13.18 13.53
N ILE A 54 21.02 13.32 13.76
CA ILE A 54 20.05 13.78 12.78
C ILE A 54 19.83 15.28 12.95
N ARG A 55 19.90 16.03 11.84
CA ARG A 55 19.45 17.43 11.82
C ARG A 55 17.96 17.45 11.50
N PHE A 56 17.13 17.66 12.51
CA PHE A 56 15.69 17.73 12.33
C PHE A 56 15.25 19.03 11.66
N PRO A 57 14.19 19.00 10.82
CA PRO A 57 13.60 20.22 10.28
C PRO A 57 12.94 21.05 11.40
N PRO A 58 12.85 22.40 11.26
CA PRO A 58 12.14 23.24 12.20
C PRO A 58 10.70 22.76 12.44
N GLY A 59 10.30 22.66 13.71
CA GLY A 59 8.97 22.16 14.11
C GLY A 59 8.84 20.64 14.24
N PHE A 60 9.90 19.87 13.96
CA PHE A 60 9.89 18.43 14.26
C PHE A 60 9.84 18.17 15.77
N ASP A 61 8.90 17.33 16.18
CA ASP A 61 8.71 16.95 17.58
C ASP A 61 8.88 15.43 17.70
N ILE A 62 9.92 14.99 18.42
CA ILE A 62 10.26 13.56 18.55
C ILE A 62 9.12 12.75 19.18
N ASP A 63 8.29 13.36 20.04
CA ASP A 63 7.17 12.64 20.66
C ASP A 63 5.95 12.55 19.75
N LYS A 64 5.76 13.53 18.86
CA LYS A 64 4.52 13.69 18.09
C LYS A 64 4.65 13.38 16.61
N THR A 65 5.83 13.55 16.03
CA THR A 65 6.04 13.35 14.59
C THR A 65 6.45 11.90 14.32
N PRO A 66 5.56 11.08 13.72
CA PRO A 66 5.92 9.73 13.32
C PRO A 66 6.92 9.76 12.15
N LEU A 67 7.87 8.82 12.17
CA LEU A 67 8.80 8.56 11.06
C LEU A 67 8.13 7.74 9.97
N VAL A 68 7.28 6.79 10.38
CA VAL A 68 6.54 5.89 9.48
C VAL A 68 5.14 5.71 10.05
N THR A 69 4.12 5.77 9.20
CA THR A 69 2.75 5.32 9.52
C THR A 69 2.36 4.20 8.57
N PHE A 70 1.71 3.17 9.11
CA PHE A 70 0.90 2.22 8.37
C PHE A 70 -0.60 2.51 8.56
N ARG A 71 -1.34 2.45 7.44
CA ARG A 71 -2.81 2.46 7.39
C ARG A 71 -3.26 1.26 6.58
N ARG A 72 -4.27 0.53 7.06
CA ARG A 72 -4.88 -0.53 6.27
C ARG A 72 -5.83 0.06 5.23
N ILE A 73 -5.53 -0.18 3.96
CA ILE A 73 -6.27 0.28 2.77
C ILE A 73 -6.24 -0.82 1.70
N ASP A 74 -6.97 -1.91 1.95
CA ASP A 74 -6.87 -3.16 1.19
C ASP A 74 -7.04 -2.98 -0.33
N LEU A 75 -7.97 -2.11 -0.75
CA LEU A 75 -8.35 -1.83 -2.13
C LEU A 75 -7.88 -0.45 -2.64
N LEU A 76 -7.19 0.32 -1.79
CA LEU A 76 -6.81 1.73 -2.00
C LEU A 76 -7.98 2.73 -2.14
N MET A 77 -9.21 2.25 -2.29
CA MET A 77 -10.44 3.04 -2.35
C MET A 77 -11.52 2.38 -1.49
N GLU A 78 -12.53 3.14 -1.08
CA GLU A 78 -13.67 2.55 -0.36
C GLU A 78 -14.56 1.73 -1.30
N GLN A 79 -15.20 0.69 -0.77
CA GLN A 79 -16.11 -0.15 -1.55
C GLN A 79 -17.24 0.69 -2.18
N ALA A 80 -17.83 1.64 -1.44
CA ALA A 80 -18.85 2.53 -1.99
C ALA A 80 -18.34 3.41 -3.15
N GLN A 81 -17.06 3.81 -3.12
CA GLN A 81 -16.45 4.58 -4.22
C GLN A 81 -16.25 3.70 -5.46
N LEU A 82 -15.83 2.46 -5.27
CA LEU A 82 -15.66 1.49 -6.34
C LEU A 82 -17.00 1.08 -6.95
N ASP A 83 -18.03 0.82 -6.13
CA ASP A 83 -19.40 0.57 -6.60
C ASP A 83 -19.88 1.72 -7.48
N HIS A 84 -19.79 2.97 -6.99
CA HIS A 84 -20.20 4.14 -7.75
C HIS A 84 -19.39 4.30 -9.06
N LEU A 85 -18.08 4.07 -9.02
CA LEU A 85 -17.23 4.14 -10.21
C LEU A 85 -17.68 3.12 -11.27
N TYR A 86 -17.91 1.88 -10.88
CA TYR A 86 -18.36 0.85 -11.81
C TYR A 86 -19.74 1.16 -12.39
N HIS A 87 -20.70 1.61 -11.57
CA HIS A 87 -22.02 2.02 -12.06
C HIS A 87 -21.93 3.14 -13.10
N ALA A 88 -20.98 4.07 -12.94
CA ALA A 88 -20.76 5.15 -13.89
C ALA A 88 -20.09 4.69 -15.20
N LEU A 89 -19.18 3.72 -15.13
CA LEU A 89 -18.42 3.23 -16.30
C LEU A 89 -19.18 2.16 -17.09
N HIS A 90 -20.00 1.35 -16.42
CA HIS A 90 -20.69 0.18 -16.98
C HIS A 90 -22.20 0.25 -16.79
N PRO A 91 -22.89 1.30 -17.30
CA PRO A 91 -24.34 1.48 -17.10
C PRO A 91 -25.17 0.32 -17.67
N ASP A 92 -24.64 -0.39 -18.67
CA ASP A 92 -25.31 -1.53 -19.32
C ASP A 92 -25.09 -2.87 -18.59
N SER A 93 -24.31 -2.87 -17.50
CA SER A 93 -24.07 -4.08 -16.72
C SER A 93 -25.37 -4.56 -16.05
N LYS A 94 -25.58 -5.89 -16.04
CA LYS A 94 -26.75 -6.52 -15.40
C LYS A 94 -26.84 -6.16 -13.90
N TYR A 95 -25.69 -6.00 -13.24
CA TYR A 95 -25.60 -5.67 -11.82
C TYR A 95 -26.02 -4.22 -11.55
N VAL A 96 -25.59 -3.31 -12.43
CA VAL A 96 -25.97 -1.90 -12.39
C VAL A 96 -27.47 -1.73 -12.65
N SER A 97 -28.00 -2.46 -13.62
CA SER A 97 -29.44 -2.48 -13.93
C SER A 97 -30.30 -3.02 -12.76
N ALA A 98 -29.76 -3.97 -12.00
CA ALA A 98 -30.40 -4.51 -10.79
C ALA A 98 -30.19 -3.63 -9.54
N ASN A 99 -29.34 -2.61 -9.63
CA ASN A 99 -28.93 -1.74 -8.52
C ASN A 99 -28.40 -2.55 -7.32
N GLU A 100 -27.61 -3.58 -7.62
CA GLU A 100 -26.95 -4.45 -6.65
C GLU A 100 -25.51 -3.96 -6.36
N SER A 101 -25.00 -4.20 -5.16
CA SER A 101 -23.58 -3.94 -4.85
C SER A 101 -22.69 -4.96 -5.57
N LEU A 102 -21.51 -4.52 -6.00
CA LEU A 102 -20.50 -5.44 -6.53
C LEU A 102 -19.88 -6.33 -5.45
N PHE A 103 -20.01 -5.92 -4.20
CA PHE A 103 -19.28 -6.51 -3.09
C PHE A 103 -20.10 -7.57 -2.34
N SER A 104 -19.40 -8.60 -1.88
CA SER A 104 -19.92 -9.52 -0.86
C SER A 104 -19.68 -8.98 0.55
N ASP A 105 -20.10 -9.75 1.56
CA ASP A 105 -19.89 -9.45 2.98
C ASP A 105 -18.44 -9.72 3.46
N GLU A 106 -17.51 -10.04 2.56
CA GLU A 106 -16.10 -10.24 2.93
C GLU A 106 -15.51 -8.95 3.54
N ALA A 107 -14.97 -9.07 4.75
CA ALA A 107 -14.45 -7.93 5.48
C ALA A 107 -13.19 -7.36 4.81
N THR A 108 -13.23 -6.05 4.54
CA THR A 108 -12.06 -5.27 4.10
C THR A 108 -11.95 -3.97 4.89
N TRP A 109 -10.75 -3.43 4.96
CA TRP A 109 -10.48 -2.15 5.62
C TRP A 109 -9.95 -1.17 4.59
N ASN A 110 -10.71 -0.11 4.35
CA ASN A 110 -10.44 0.87 3.31
C ASN A 110 -10.66 2.29 3.82
N LEU A 111 -10.07 3.25 3.12
CA LEU A 111 -10.22 4.68 3.33
C LEU A 111 -10.25 5.35 1.97
N ALA A 112 -11.01 6.44 1.86
CA ALA A 112 -10.99 7.27 0.67
C ALA A 112 -9.58 7.84 0.40
N PRO A 113 -9.16 8.01 -0.87
CA PRO A 113 -7.91 8.65 -1.21
C PRO A 113 -7.67 10.01 -0.56
N ALA A 114 -8.72 10.82 -0.46
CA ALA A 114 -8.65 12.11 0.22
C ALA A 114 -8.21 12.00 1.69
N GLU A 115 -8.64 10.95 2.41
CA GLU A 115 -8.32 10.77 3.82
C GLU A 115 -6.84 10.45 4.02
N TYR A 116 -6.32 9.40 3.38
CA TYR A 116 -4.93 9.01 3.59
C TYR A 116 -3.93 9.92 2.88
N VAL A 117 -4.30 10.59 1.77
CA VAL A 117 -3.44 11.63 1.16
C VAL A 117 -3.39 12.86 2.05
N LYS A 118 -4.49 13.27 2.69
CA LYS A 118 -4.45 14.30 3.73
C LYS A 118 -3.51 13.92 4.86
N LEU A 119 -3.50 12.66 5.29
CA LEU A 119 -2.51 12.19 6.26
C LEU A 119 -1.09 12.35 5.72
N PHE A 120 -0.84 11.97 4.47
CA PHE A 120 0.46 12.06 3.83
C PHE A 120 0.97 13.52 3.69
N THR A 121 0.07 14.46 3.43
CA THR A 121 0.42 15.87 3.15
C THR A 121 0.40 16.77 4.39
N THR A 122 -0.12 16.29 5.52
CA THR A 122 -0.14 17.03 6.80
C THR A 122 1.27 17.54 7.16
N SER A 123 1.35 18.79 7.63
CA SER A 123 2.61 19.44 8.00
C SER A 123 3.12 19.07 9.40
N LEU A 124 4.32 19.53 9.72
CA LEU A 124 4.85 19.48 11.09
C LEU A 124 4.02 20.34 12.04
N PRO A 125 3.96 20.00 13.34
CA PRO A 125 4.62 18.87 14.00
C PRO A 125 3.90 17.51 13.81
N GLU A 126 2.72 17.49 13.22
CA GLU A 126 1.91 16.28 13.14
C GLU A 126 2.57 15.24 12.25
N ARG A 127 3.07 15.62 11.07
CA ARG A 127 3.72 14.71 10.10
C ARG A 127 4.73 15.42 9.21
N ASN A 128 5.64 14.63 8.62
CA ASN A 128 6.62 15.15 7.66
C ASN A 128 7.01 14.10 6.61
N TYR A 129 6.01 13.51 5.98
CA TYR A 129 6.24 12.45 4.98
C TYR A 129 6.63 13.01 3.62
N ALA A 130 7.59 12.33 2.99
CA ALA A 130 8.01 12.58 1.62
C ALA A 130 7.63 11.43 0.68
N THR A 131 7.50 10.21 1.20
CA THR A 131 7.16 9.03 0.41
C THR A 131 5.93 8.32 0.96
N MET A 132 4.95 8.04 0.09
CA MET A 132 3.83 7.15 0.38
C MET A 132 4.01 5.83 -0.37
N ILE A 133 4.23 4.74 0.36
CA ILE A 133 4.30 3.39 -0.24
C ILE A 133 2.91 2.76 -0.18
N VAL A 134 2.39 2.29 -1.32
CA VAL A 134 1.12 1.56 -1.41
C VAL A 134 1.28 0.20 -2.10
N SER A 135 0.40 -0.75 -1.81
CA SER A 135 0.35 -2.06 -2.48
C SER A 135 -1.03 -2.69 -2.31
N THR A 136 -1.62 -3.21 -3.39
CA THR A 136 -2.96 -3.84 -3.43
C THR A 136 -2.99 -4.96 -4.48
N GLY A 137 -4.04 -5.77 -4.48
CA GLY A 137 -4.23 -6.89 -5.42
C GLY A 137 -4.74 -8.13 -4.70
N GLY A 138 -4.27 -8.41 -3.48
CA GLY A 138 -4.65 -9.62 -2.74
C GLY A 138 -6.13 -9.75 -2.37
N HIS A 139 -6.85 -8.63 -2.25
CA HIS A 139 -8.30 -8.62 -1.99
C HIS A 139 -9.14 -8.40 -3.27
N TRP A 140 -8.51 -8.20 -4.42
CA TRP A 140 -9.20 -8.13 -5.72
C TRP A 140 -9.53 -9.54 -6.20
N THR A 141 -10.48 -10.17 -5.52
CA THR A 141 -10.90 -11.55 -5.77
C THR A 141 -12.33 -11.57 -6.28
N THR A 142 -12.70 -12.62 -6.99
CA THR A 142 -14.11 -12.89 -7.34
C THR A 142 -14.97 -13.12 -6.10
N THR A 143 -14.40 -13.48 -4.95
CA THR A 143 -15.17 -13.66 -3.70
C THR A 143 -15.60 -12.32 -3.11
N LEU A 144 -14.68 -11.35 -3.05
CA LEU A 144 -15.01 -10.00 -2.61
C LEU A 144 -15.85 -9.26 -3.65
N PHE A 145 -15.42 -9.28 -4.92
CA PHE A 145 -16.14 -8.70 -6.04
C PHE A 145 -17.14 -9.71 -6.62
N ALA A 146 -18.06 -10.20 -5.77
CA ALA A 146 -19.02 -11.23 -6.13
C ALA A 146 -19.92 -10.82 -7.31
N GLY A 147 -20.22 -9.53 -7.44
CA GLY A 147 -20.93 -8.96 -8.58
C GLY A 147 -20.12 -8.91 -9.88
N LEU A 148 -18.87 -9.35 -9.91
CA LEU A 148 -18.08 -9.44 -11.16
C LEU A 148 -17.79 -10.90 -11.56
N LYS A 149 -18.31 -11.87 -10.81
CA LYS A 149 -18.20 -13.28 -11.14
C LYS A 149 -18.80 -13.59 -12.50
N ASP A 150 -18.06 -14.37 -13.27
CA ASP A 150 -18.55 -15.07 -14.45
C ASP A 150 -18.68 -16.56 -14.13
N THR A 151 -19.89 -16.98 -13.76
CA THR A 151 -20.20 -18.36 -13.33
C THR A 151 -20.10 -19.37 -14.47
N ASP A 152 -20.03 -18.92 -15.72
CA ASP A 152 -19.88 -19.78 -16.89
C ASP A 152 -18.39 -20.11 -17.16
N MET A 153 -17.48 -19.41 -16.47
CA MET A 153 -16.05 -19.56 -16.61
C MET A 153 -15.43 -20.36 -15.45
N PHE A 154 -14.28 -21.00 -15.71
CA PHE A 154 -13.55 -21.74 -14.69
C PHE A 154 -13.19 -20.84 -13.49
N LYS A 155 -13.56 -21.26 -12.27
CA LYS A 155 -13.37 -20.52 -11.01
C LYS A 155 -13.95 -19.10 -11.02
N ASP A 156 -15.18 -18.99 -11.51
CA ASP A 156 -15.96 -17.75 -11.51
C ASP A 156 -15.34 -16.60 -12.34
N GLY A 157 -14.38 -16.88 -13.24
CA GLY A 157 -13.83 -15.93 -14.21
C GLY A 157 -13.26 -14.63 -13.64
N ILE A 158 -11.95 -14.55 -13.44
CA ILE A 158 -11.28 -13.36 -12.85
C ILE A 158 -11.21 -12.14 -13.77
N GLN A 159 -11.48 -12.29 -15.08
CA GLN A 159 -11.23 -11.25 -16.07
C GLN A 159 -12.00 -9.95 -15.80
N ASN A 160 -13.29 -10.04 -15.45
CA ASN A 160 -14.09 -8.86 -15.14
C ASN A 160 -13.53 -8.06 -13.93
N VAL A 161 -12.93 -8.76 -12.97
CA VAL A 161 -12.27 -8.12 -11.81
C VAL A 161 -10.95 -7.45 -12.23
N LEU A 162 -10.18 -8.09 -13.13
CA LEU A 162 -8.96 -7.50 -13.69
C LEU A 162 -9.26 -6.26 -14.54
N ASP A 163 -10.27 -6.33 -15.40
CA ASP A 163 -10.69 -5.21 -16.25
C ASP A 163 -11.10 -4.02 -15.38
N PHE A 164 -11.96 -4.26 -14.38
CA PHE A 164 -12.37 -3.20 -13.46
C PHE A 164 -11.21 -2.71 -12.57
N PHE A 165 -10.26 -3.57 -12.19
CA PHE A 165 -9.08 -3.16 -11.45
C PHE A 165 -8.29 -2.09 -12.21
N SER A 166 -8.06 -2.28 -13.52
CA SER A 166 -7.34 -1.31 -14.35
C SER A 166 -8.03 0.06 -14.35
N GLU A 167 -9.36 0.08 -14.51
CA GLU A 167 -10.18 1.30 -14.45
C GLU A 167 -10.14 1.98 -13.07
N ALA A 168 -10.24 1.18 -12.01
CA ALA A 168 -10.15 1.66 -10.64
C ALA A 168 -8.77 2.24 -10.33
N MET A 169 -7.69 1.62 -10.81
CA MET A 169 -6.34 2.13 -10.61
C MET A 169 -6.08 3.42 -11.41
N GLU A 170 -6.65 3.58 -12.62
CA GLU A 170 -6.62 4.86 -13.36
C GLU A 170 -7.39 5.95 -12.61
N ALA A 171 -8.57 5.64 -12.05
CA ALA A 171 -9.34 6.58 -11.24
C ALA A 171 -8.60 6.98 -9.95
N TRP A 172 -8.02 5.99 -9.25
CA TRP A 172 -7.18 6.19 -8.08
C TRP A 172 -5.97 7.08 -8.37
N ALA A 173 -5.21 6.77 -9.43
CA ALA A 173 -4.01 7.51 -9.79
C ALA A 173 -4.33 8.97 -10.13
N ARG A 174 -5.42 9.20 -10.88
CA ARG A 174 -5.93 10.54 -11.17
C ARG A 174 -6.28 11.31 -9.90
N GLN A 175 -7.00 10.69 -8.99
CA GLN A 175 -7.42 11.35 -7.75
C GLN A 175 -6.22 11.65 -6.85
N VAL A 176 -5.30 10.71 -6.68
CA VAL A 176 -4.09 10.89 -5.86
C VAL A 176 -3.20 11.98 -6.44
N GLN A 177 -2.93 11.98 -7.76
CA GLN A 177 -2.15 13.02 -8.40
C GLN A 177 -2.78 14.40 -8.19
N ALA A 178 -4.09 14.55 -8.40
CA ALA A 178 -4.78 15.82 -8.18
C ALA A 178 -4.67 16.32 -6.73
N LEU A 179 -4.77 15.43 -5.74
CA LEU A 179 -4.60 15.78 -4.33
C LEU A 179 -3.16 16.16 -3.98
N LEU A 180 -2.16 15.56 -4.64
CA LEU A 180 -0.75 15.95 -4.50
C LEU A 180 -0.48 17.32 -5.11
N ASP A 181 -1.03 17.59 -6.30
CA ASP A 181 -0.92 18.88 -6.99
C ASP A 181 -1.53 20.00 -6.14
N GLU A 182 -2.72 19.77 -5.57
CA GLU A 182 -3.39 20.71 -4.67
C GLU A 182 -2.53 20.98 -3.42
N ALA A 183 -2.02 19.93 -2.79
CA ALA A 183 -1.17 20.08 -1.61
C ALA A 183 0.13 20.85 -1.92
N ALA A 184 0.77 20.57 -3.06
CA ALA A 184 1.97 21.27 -3.51
C ALA A 184 1.67 22.76 -3.80
N HIS A 185 0.52 23.07 -4.40
CA HIS A 185 0.09 24.43 -4.68
C HIS A 185 -0.16 25.22 -3.39
N GLU A 186 -0.86 24.64 -2.42
CA GLU A 186 -1.12 25.29 -1.13
C GLU A 186 0.16 25.54 -0.32
N GLU A 187 1.11 24.60 -0.36
CA GLU A 187 2.44 24.81 0.21
C GLU A 187 3.20 25.93 -0.49
N GLY A 188 3.15 25.98 -1.82
CA GLY A 188 3.73 27.05 -2.62
C GLY A 188 3.16 28.42 -2.28
N LYS A 189 1.84 28.53 -2.05
CA LYS A 189 1.21 29.78 -1.59
C LYS A 189 1.70 30.20 -0.21
N ARG A 190 1.76 29.28 0.74
CA ARG A 190 2.27 29.56 2.10
C ARG A 190 3.71 30.04 2.07
N TRP A 191 4.56 29.38 1.28
CA TRP A 191 5.95 29.80 1.09
C TRP A 191 6.05 31.19 0.47
N ARG A 192 5.23 31.47 -0.56
CA ARG A 192 5.19 32.80 -1.19
C ARG A 192 4.70 33.91 -0.25
N MET A 193 3.79 33.61 0.67
CA MET A 193 3.37 34.57 1.71
C MET A 193 4.45 34.78 2.79
N GLN A 194 5.34 33.81 2.98
CA GLN A 194 6.47 33.88 3.92
C GLN A 194 7.77 34.43 3.31
N LEU A 195 7.76 34.91 2.05
CA LEU A 195 8.89 35.48 1.28
C LEU A 195 9.47 36.81 1.83
N GLY A 196 9.60 36.93 3.15
CA GLY A 196 10.70 37.66 3.78
C GLY A 196 11.92 36.77 4.09
N SER A 197 11.81 35.45 3.93
CA SER A 197 12.86 34.49 4.32
C SER A 197 13.43 33.71 3.13
N LEU A 198 14.62 34.11 2.68
CA LEU A 198 15.43 33.43 1.65
C LEU A 198 16.06 32.11 2.15
N THR A 199 15.71 31.63 3.35
CA THR A 199 16.40 30.53 4.04
C THR A 199 15.50 29.35 4.39
N ALA A 200 14.23 29.35 3.98
CA ALA A 200 13.35 28.21 4.25
C ALA A 200 13.86 26.95 3.49
N PRO A 201 14.22 25.87 4.20
CA PRO A 201 14.72 24.66 3.55
C PRO A 201 13.64 24.07 2.63
N ARG A 202 14.04 23.75 1.40
CA ARG A 202 13.17 23.15 0.40
C ARG A 202 12.75 21.76 0.91
N ARG A 203 11.45 21.55 1.12
CA ARG A 203 10.89 20.23 1.45
C ARG A 203 11.23 19.23 0.34
N ALA A 204 11.46 17.97 0.71
CA ALA A 204 11.59 16.90 -0.27
C ALA A 204 10.31 16.84 -1.13
N ALA A 205 10.48 16.57 -2.43
CA ALA A 205 9.34 16.35 -3.31
C ALA A 205 8.55 15.14 -2.79
N ARG A 206 7.22 15.25 -2.80
CA ARG A 206 6.36 14.15 -2.40
C ARG A 206 6.22 13.17 -3.56
N GLN A 207 6.36 11.90 -3.26
CA GLN A 207 6.21 10.82 -4.24
C GLN A 207 5.40 9.66 -3.66
N VAL A 208 4.73 8.94 -4.54
CA VAL A 208 3.99 7.72 -4.23
C VAL A 208 4.68 6.56 -4.93
N VAL A 209 4.99 5.52 -4.17
CA VAL A 209 5.58 4.29 -4.68
C VAL A 209 4.55 3.18 -4.56
N VAL A 210 4.07 2.69 -5.69
CA VAL A 210 3.25 1.49 -5.78
C VAL A 210 4.19 0.29 -5.83
N ARG A 211 4.32 -0.41 -4.71
CA ARG A 211 5.07 -1.67 -4.65
C ARG A 211 4.19 -2.77 -5.25
N ALA A 212 4.74 -3.53 -6.20
CA ALA A 212 4.13 -4.75 -6.71
C ALA A 212 3.66 -5.65 -5.56
N TYR A 213 2.49 -6.26 -5.73
CA TYR A 213 1.90 -7.17 -4.76
C TYR A 213 2.52 -8.56 -4.92
N LEU A 214 2.63 -9.29 -3.80
CA LEU A 214 3.20 -10.63 -3.75
C LEU A 214 2.08 -11.67 -3.58
N PRO A 215 1.93 -12.67 -4.47
CA PRO A 215 1.06 -13.81 -4.21
C PRO A 215 1.64 -14.70 -3.10
N GLY A 216 0.80 -15.56 -2.53
CA GLY A 216 1.30 -16.66 -1.72
C GLY A 216 1.92 -17.78 -2.56
N HIS A 217 2.62 -18.70 -1.89
CA HIS A 217 3.18 -19.90 -2.51
C HIS A 217 2.42 -21.15 -2.03
N GLU A 218 1.75 -21.86 -2.94
CA GLU A 218 1.12 -23.14 -2.56
C GLU A 218 2.15 -24.12 -2.03
N ASP A 219 1.74 -24.87 -1.00
CA ASP A 219 2.58 -25.88 -0.34
C ASP A 219 3.96 -25.33 0.09
N CYS A 220 4.02 -24.04 0.47
CA CYS A 220 5.25 -23.32 0.82
C CYS A 220 6.13 -24.06 1.86
N HIS A 221 5.51 -24.85 2.74
CA HIS A 221 6.21 -25.60 3.79
C HIS A 221 7.00 -26.82 3.31
N ASP A 222 6.81 -27.23 2.05
CA ASP A 222 7.62 -28.26 1.40
C ASP A 222 8.98 -27.71 0.92
N TYR A 223 9.13 -26.38 0.90
CA TYR A 223 10.36 -25.70 0.50
C TYR A 223 11.20 -25.34 1.73
N ARG A 224 12.51 -25.59 1.63
CA ARG A 224 13.51 -25.27 2.68
C ARG A 224 14.60 -24.33 2.20
N VAL A 225 14.58 -23.96 0.92
CA VAL A 225 15.56 -23.11 0.26
C VAL A 225 14.84 -22.28 -0.82
N PRO A 226 15.44 -21.14 -1.24
CA PRO A 226 14.99 -20.40 -2.41
C PRO A 226 14.89 -21.29 -3.66
N ILE A 227 13.98 -20.94 -4.56
CA ILE A 227 13.84 -21.58 -5.88
C ILE A 227 14.44 -20.69 -6.97
N GLU A 228 14.86 -21.28 -8.08
CA GLU A 228 15.44 -20.54 -9.22
C GLU A 228 14.37 -19.97 -10.17
N GLU A 229 13.22 -20.63 -10.23
CA GLU A 229 12.13 -20.29 -11.15
C GLU A 229 10.79 -20.29 -10.40
N TYR A 230 10.05 -19.19 -10.48
CA TYR A 230 8.68 -19.11 -9.98
C TYR A 230 7.71 -19.82 -10.93
N ARG A 231 6.79 -20.60 -10.37
CA ARG A 231 5.70 -21.24 -11.10
C ARG A 231 4.38 -20.93 -10.41
N LYS A 232 3.36 -20.66 -11.22
CA LYS A 232 1.98 -20.49 -10.73
C LYS A 232 1.54 -21.75 -9.98
N GLY A 233 0.80 -21.56 -8.90
CA GLY A 233 0.27 -22.64 -8.07
C GLY A 233 -0.71 -23.53 -8.84
N ARG A 234 -0.84 -24.78 -8.40
CA ARG A 234 -1.79 -25.74 -8.98
C ARG A 234 -3.24 -25.29 -8.76
N TRP A 235 -3.53 -24.76 -7.58
CA TRP A 235 -4.88 -24.40 -7.16
C TRP A 235 -5.20 -22.93 -7.39
N GLY A 236 -4.22 -22.06 -7.60
CA GLY A 236 -4.39 -20.62 -7.65
C GLY A 236 -5.30 -20.09 -6.54
N TRP A 237 -4.99 -20.39 -5.28
CA TRP A 237 -5.84 -19.99 -4.14
C TRP A 237 -6.22 -18.51 -4.24
N TYR A 238 -7.51 -18.22 -4.05
CA TYR A 238 -8.11 -16.90 -4.27
C TYR A 238 -7.84 -16.38 -5.69
N ASN A 239 -6.86 -15.49 -5.85
CA ASN A 239 -6.41 -14.90 -7.11
C ASN A 239 -4.88 -14.98 -7.28
N TRP A 240 -4.18 -15.84 -6.53
CA TRP A 240 -2.71 -15.83 -6.47
C TRP A 240 -2.05 -16.03 -7.84
N ASN A 241 -2.65 -16.82 -8.71
CA ASN A 241 -2.15 -17.05 -10.06
C ASN A 241 -2.29 -15.82 -10.99
N GLN A 242 -3.05 -14.80 -10.57
CA GLN A 242 -3.35 -13.58 -11.32
C GLN A 242 -2.70 -12.34 -10.73
N ILE A 243 -1.97 -12.44 -9.61
CA ILE A 243 -1.30 -11.27 -9.02
C ILE A 243 -0.31 -10.60 -9.99
N GLY A 244 0.37 -11.39 -10.83
CA GLY A 244 1.21 -10.84 -11.90
C GLY A 244 0.40 -9.96 -12.87
N ASP A 245 -0.81 -10.40 -13.23
CA ASP A 245 -1.68 -9.68 -14.15
C ASP A 245 -2.17 -8.37 -13.50
N TYR A 246 -2.55 -8.37 -12.22
CA TYR A 246 -2.85 -7.13 -11.46
C TYR A 246 -1.66 -6.17 -11.40
N ASN A 247 -0.45 -6.68 -11.16
CA ASN A 247 0.75 -5.86 -11.13
C ASN A 247 1.02 -5.22 -12.50
N ASP A 248 0.83 -5.97 -13.59
CA ASP A 248 1.01 -5.49 -14.95
C ASP A 248 -0.01 -4.41 -15.32
N GLU A 249 -1.29 -4.58 -14.95
CA GLU A 249 -2.34 -3.56 -15.14
C GLU A 249 -2.01 -2.26 -14.40
N PHE A 250 -1.63 -2.35 -13.12
CA PHE A 250 -1.30 -1.15 -12.34
C PHE A 250 -0.05 -0.46 -12.88
N LYS A 251 0.95 -1.24 -13.30
CA LYS A 251 2.13 -0.71 -13.98
C LYS A 251 1.72 0.03 -15.25
N ALA A 252 0.88 -0.57 -16.11
CA ALA A 252 0.45 0.04 -17.36
C ALA A 252 -0.27 1.38 -17.16
N VAL A 253 -1.12 1.50 -16.14
CA VAL A 253 -1.76 2.78 -15.76
C VAL A 253 -0.71 3.87 -15.47
N LEU A 254 0.36 3.50 -14.74
CA LEU A 254 1.40 4.42 -14.29
C LEU A 254 2.55 4.64 -15.28
N GLU A 255 2.63 3.86 -16.36
CA GLU A 255 3.63 4.05 -17.42
C GLU A 255 3.41 5.37 -18.20
N SER A 256 2.20 5.94 -18.14
CA SER A 256 1.89 7.21 -18.76
C SER A 256 2.46 8.41 -17.99
N ARG A 257 2.78 9.51 -18.69
CA ARG A 257 3.20 10.78 -18.05
C ARG A 257 2.08 11.53 -17.33
N LYS A 258 0.88 10.95 -17.21
CA LYS A 258 -0.28 11.58 -16.56
C LYS A 258 -0.08 11.73 -15.05
N TYR A 259 0.71 10.85 -14.44
CA TYR A 259 0.89 10.77 -12.98
C TYR A 259 2.38 10.86 -12.60
N PRO A 260 3.00 12.04 -12.77
CA PRO A 260 4.45 12.20 -12.61
C PRO A 260 4.98 11.90 -11.22
N ASP A 261 4.15 11.99 -10.18
CA ASP A 261 4.55 11.78 -8.78
C ASP A 261 4.19 10.37 -8.24
N ILE A 262 3.73 9.48 -9.12
CA ILE A 262 3.32 8.12 -8.77
C ILE A 262 4.12 7.12 -9.60
N HIS A 263 4.83 6.23 -8.92
CA HIS A 263 5.78 5.31 -9.54
C HIS A 263 5.46 3.86 -9.20
N PHE A 264 5.44 2.99 -10.20
CA PHE A 264 5.36 1.55 -9.99
C PHE A 264 6.75 0.95 -9.77
N LEU A 265 6.90 0.15 -8.72
CA LEU A 265 8.16 -0.51 -8.35
C LEU A 265 8.00 -2.05 -8.39
N PRO A 266 8.47 -2.71 -9.47
CA PRO A 266 8.32 -4.15 -9.69
C PRO A 266 9.39 -4.96 -8.93
N ILE A 267 9.32 -4.96 -7.60
CA ILE A 267 10.27 -5.64 -6.70
C ILE A 267 9.69 -6.92 -6.06
N ASP A 268 8.67 -7.50 -6.66
CA ASP A 268 8.04 -8.75 -6.26
C ASP A 268 8.88 -9.98 -6.66
N ARG A 269 9.62 -9.93 -7.78
CA ARG A 269 10.38 -11.08 -8.29
C ARG A 269 11.31 -11.74 -7.26
N PRO A 270 12.16 -11.01 -6.50
CA PRO A 270 13.00 -11.67 -5.50
C PRO A 270 12.20 -12.43 -4.44
N ALA A 271 10.99 -11.96 -4.12
CA ALA A 271 10.10 -12.59 -3.15
C ALA A 271 9.33 -13.79 -3.74
N LEU A 272 9.01 -13.77 -5.04
CA LEU A 272 8.45 -14.93 -5.78
C LEU A 272 9.39 -16.15 -5.82
N LEU A 273 10.68 -15.94 -5.54
CA LEU A 273 11.68 -17.01 -5.49
C LEU A 273 11.87 -17.57 -4.08
N ARG A 274 11.03 -17.16 -3.12
CA ARG A 274 11.22 -17.42 -1.69
C ARG A 274 10.03 -18.14 -1.04
N PRO A 275 9.57 -19.29 -1.57
CA PRO A 275 8.55 -20.09 -0.88
C PRO A 275 9.03 -20.58 0.50
N ASP A 276 10.35 -20.68 0.71
CA ASP A 276 10.97 -21.04 1.99
C ASP A 276 10.82 -19.99 3.09
N ALA A 277 10.43 -18.76 2.74
CA ALA A 277 10.41 -17.62 3.66
C ALA A 277 9.05 -17.41 4.36
N HIS A 278 8.06 -18.25 4.10
CA HIS A 278 6.70 -18.09 4.63
C HIS A 278 6.56 -18.45 6.11
N ALA A 279 5.64 -17.77 6.80
CA ALA A 279 5.37 -17.99 8.22
C ALA A 279 4.73 -19.37 8.49
N THR A 280 4.93 -19.94 9.68
CA THR A 280 4.41 -21.28 9.98
C THR A 280 2.89 -21.36 9.88
N GLY A 281 2.38 -22.24 9.02
CA GLY A 281 0.94 -22.43 8.79
C GLY A 281 0.29 -21.41 7.86
N ASP A 282 1.08 -20.51 7.26
CA ASP A 282 0.60 -19.42 6.42
C ASP A 282 1.52 -19.24 5.21
N CYS A 283 0.98 -19.49 4.02
CA CYS A 283 1.71 -19.38 2.76
C CYS A 283 1.50 -18.05 2.02
N LEU A 284 0.92 -17.03 2.66
CA LEU A 284 0.83 -15.67 2.13
C LEU A 284 1.82 -14.74 2.84
N HIS A 285 1.85 -14.79 4.18
CA HIS A 285 2.69 -13.90 4.97
C HIS A 285 4.12 -14.40 5.10
N ILE A 286 5.06 -13.47 5.22
CA ILE A 286 6.49 -13.73 5.16
C ILE A 286 7.11 -13.55 6.56
N MET A 287 8.01 -14.46 6.92
CA MET A 287 8.79 -14.35 8.14
C MET A 287 9.70 -13.12 8.09
N SER A 288 9.59 -12.25 9.11
CA SER A 288 10.56 -11.17 9.29
C SER A 288 11.93 -11.75 9.63
N GLY A 289 12.99 -11.16 9.06
CA GLY A 289 14.36 -11.67 9.17
C GLY A 289 14.73 -12.73 8.12
N ALA A 290 13.79 -13.20 7.30
CA ALA A 290 14.10 -14.10 6.17
C ALA A 290 14.73 -13.37 4.96
N GLY A 291 14.83 -12.04 5.02
CA GLY A 291 15.51 -11.19 4.03
C GLY A 291 14.61 -10.65 2.92
N VAL A 292 13.37 -11.13 2.80
CA VAL A 292 12.42 -10.72 1.75
C VAL A 292 11.85 -9.33 2.01
N LEU A 293 11.21 -9.14 3.17
CA LEU A 293 10.62 -7.87 3.59
C LEU A 293 11.69 -6.80 3.83
N GLU A 294 12.84 -7.23 4.35
CA GLU A 294 14.01 -6.39 4.52
C GLU A 294 14.56 -5.96 3.16
N GLY A 295 14.63 -6.88 2.21
CA GLY A 295 14.97 -6.59 0.81
C GLY A 295 14.06 -5.53 0.21
N TRP A 296 12.73 -5.63 0.39
CA TRP A 296 11.80 -4.58 -0.07
C TRP A 296 12.11 -3.21 0.53
N THR A 297 12.44 -3.17 1.82
CA THR A 297 12.84 -1.93 2.49
C THR A 297 14.10 -1.34 1.85
N HIS A 298 15.12 -2.15 1.60
CA HIS A 298 16.37 -1.72 0.99
C HIS A 298 16.16 -1.22 -0.46
N TYR A 299 15.42 -1.96 -1.29
CA TYR A 299 15.14 -1.53 -2.66
C TYR A 299 14.34 -0.23 -2.72
N ILE A 300 13.34 -0.06 -1.85
CA ILE A 300 12.59 1.20 -1.80
C ILE A 300 13.48 2.33 -1.32
N TRP A 301 14.34 2.09 -0.33
CA TRP A 301 15.29 3.09 0.17
C TRP A 301 16.29 3.53 -0.90
N ASP A 302 16.81 2.62 -1.72
CA ASP A 302 17.71 2.93 -2.84
C ASP A 302 16.99 3.64 -3.99
N TYR A 303 15.68 3.42 -4.14
CA TYR A 303 14.87 4.03 -5.19
C TYR A 303 14.53 5.50 -4.91
N VAL A 304 14.27 5.86 -3.64
CA VAL A 304 13.77 7.20 -3.22
C VAL A 304 14.87 8.21 -2.96
#